data_AF-C5EYH6-F1
#
_entry.id   AF-C5EYH6-F1
#
_cell.length_a   1.000
_cell.length_b   1.000
_cell.length_c   1.000
_cell.angle_alpha   90.00
_cell.angle_beta   90.00
_cell.angle_gamma   90.00
#
_symmetry.space_group_name_H-M   'P 1'
#
loop_
_entity.id
_entity.type
_entity.pdbx_description
1 polymer ?
#
loop_
_entity_poly.entity_id
_entity_poly.type
_entity_poly.pdbx_seq_one_letter_code
_entity_poly.pdbx_strand_id
1 'polypeptide(L)'
;DKAKEYFAKQIRENRKEFDKLKNMENAKEAIKEGLQDATQQVSGFLKEFQTTKNFVNPYATYLASVFFFMDRDYRRAADLFREVTSTYPKSKELQREKVVFDKYANSVRGDNKKYIFLSHEDGMGVIKEQFAITVPFPISDSIATASLAFPKLVKRDAAYPSVKINGRQTSLVSNFDDIIATEYKIEMPAMITKALIQTAIKTGVNATVANNDSTGGILSLATSLFNTATTRADVRIWRGLPKTASVAMVENKGKIKVISPDGKVLVERKVNPKKNVLVIVRTFKDNLPSSVMVVEK
;
A
#
# COMPACT_ATOMS: atom_id res chain seq x y z
N ASP A 1 13.26 8.06 -10.09
CA ASP A 1 12.35 7.57 -9.03
C ASP A 1 11.05 7.22 -9.74
N LYS A 2 10.78 5.91 -9.92
CA LYS A 2 9.70 5.43 -10.80
C LYS A 2 8.32 5.92 -10.34
N ALA A 3 8.11 6.15 -9.04
CA ALA A 3 6.87 6.68 -8.51
C ALA A 3 6.63 8.12 -8.99
N LYS A 4 7.66 8.98 -8.95
CA LYS A 4 7.56 10.37 -9.44
C LYS A 4 7.23 10.43 -10.94
N GLU A 5 7.86 9.57 -11.74
CA GLU A 5 7.60 9.47 -13.18
C GLU A 5 6.17 9.00 -13.47
N TYR A 6 5.69 8.01 -12.71
CA TYR A 6 4.32 7.50 -12.80
C TYR A 6 3.28 8.58 -12.49
N PHE A 7 3.42 9.31 -11.38
CA PHE A 7 2.49 10.39 -11.02
C PHE A 7 2.54 11.57 -11.98
N ALA A 8 3.73 11.94 -12.46
CA ALA A 8 3.88 13.00 -13.45
C ALA A 8 3.17 12.65 -14.78
N LYS A 9 3.12 11.37 -15.14
CA LYS A 9 2.34 10.89 -16.30
C LYS A 9 0.83 11.06 -16.05
N GLN A 10 0.30 10.60 -14.92
CA GLN A 10 -1.12 10.75 -14.59
C GLN A 10 -1.58 12.22 -14.58
N ILE A 11 -0.78 13.12 -13.99
CA ILE A 11 -1.09 14.56 -13.96
C ILE A 11 -1.16 15.13 -15.38
N ARG A 12 -0.25 14.74 -16.28
CA ARG A 12 -0.27 15.17 -17.69
C ARG A 12 -1.49 14.66 -18.44
N GLU A 13 -1.89 13.42 -18.21
CA GLU A 13 -3.11 12.84 -18.81
C GLU A 13 -4.36 13.57 -18.34
N ASN A 14 -4.48 13.83 -17.03
CA ASN A 14 -5.59 14.57 -16.46
C ASN A 14 -5.68 16.00 -17.02
N ARG A 15 -4.54 16.69 -17.22
CA ARG A 15 -4.53 18.02 -17.86
C ARG A 15 -5.06 17.98 -19.29
N LYS A 16 -4.66 16.98 -20.09
CA LYS A 16 -5.16 16.80 -21.47
C LYS A 16 -6.67 16.53 -21.50
N GLU A 17 -7.20 15.75 -20.56
CA GLU A 17 -8.65 15.53 -20.46
C GLU A 17 -9.38 16.81 -20.01
N PHE A 18 -8.80 17.56 -19.07
CA PHE A 18 -9.34 18.84 -18.61
C PHE A 18 -9.40 19.90 -19.73
N ASP A 19 -8.41 19.92 -20.64
CA ASP A 19 -8.42 20.80 -21.81
C ASP A 19 -9.63 20.58 -22.74
N LYS A 20 -10.27 19.40 -22.71
CA LYS A 20 -11.51 19.13 -23.46
C LYS A 20 -12.72 19.87 -22.91
N LEU A 21 -12.64 20.37 -21.67
CA LEU A 21 -13.69 21.14 -21.00
C LEU A 21 -13.53 22.66 -21.14
N LYS A 22 -12.63 23.14 -22.02
CA LYS A 22 -12.30 24.57 -22.14
C LYS A 22 -13.51 25.49 -22.29
N ASN A 23 -14.56 25.04 -22.97
CA ASN A 23 -15.77 25.80 -23.28
C ASN A 23 -16.94 25.58 -22.30
N MET A 24 -16.72 24.88 -21.17
CA MET A 24 -17.76 24.58 -20.17
C MET A 24 -17.38 25.19 -18.82
N GLU A 25 -17.70 26.47 -18.61
CA GLU A 25 -17.28 27.21 -17.41
C GLU A 25 -17.95 26.69 -16.13
N ASN A 26 -19.27 26.45 -16.16
CA ASN A 26 -20.03 25.83 -15.06
C ASN A 26 -19.51 24.43 -14.69
N ALA A 27 -18.99 23.67 -15.68
CA ALA A 27 -18.39 22.37 -15.42
C ALA A 27 -17.08 22.47 -14.63
N LYS A 28 -16.27 23.53 -14.84
CA LYS A 28 -15.00 23.72 -14.11
C LYS A 28 -15.25 24.02 -12.63
N GLU A 29 -16.26 24.83 -12.33
CA GLU A 29 -16.65 25.15 -10.96
C GLU A 29 -17.20 23.91 -10.23
N ALA A 30 -18.10 23.17 -10.88
CA ALA A 30 -18.62 21.90 -10.36
C ALA A 30 -17.52 20.87 -10.08
N ILE A 31 -16.50 20.78 -10.94
CA ILE A 31 -15.33 19.92 -10.73
C ILE A 31 -14.54 20.37 -9.51
N LYS A 32 -14.36 21.68 -9.30
CA LYS A 32 -13.61 22.21 -8.16
C LYS A 32 -14.32 21.92 -6.84
N GLU A 33 -15.62 22.17 -6.77
CA GLU A 33 -16.44 21.89 -5.58
C GLU A 33 -16.55 20.39 -5.31
N GLY A 34 -16.85 19.59 -6.34
CA GLY A 34 -16.90 18.14 -6.25
C GLY A 34 -15.56 17.52 -5.84
N LEU A 35 -14.43 18.09 -6.28
CA LEU A 35 -13.10 17.66 -5.84
C LEU A 35 -12.88 17.94 -4.35
N GLN A 36 -13.29 19.12 -3.87
CA GLN A 36 -13.16 19.49 -2.47
C GLN A 36 -13.98 18.56 -1.56
N ASP A 37 -15.26 18.36 -1.88
CA ASP A 37 -16.16 17.49 -1.11
C ASP A 37 -15.70 16.02 -1.12
N ALA A 38 -15.43 15.49 -2.32
CA ALA A 38 -14.92 14.12 -2.46
C ALA A 38 -13.61 13.90 -1.72
N THR A 39 -12.67 14.86 -1.79
CA THR A 39 -11.39 14.76 -1.09
C THR A 39 -11.60 14.79 0.42
N GLN A 40 -12.51 15.62 0.94
CA GLN A 40 -12.81 15.70 2.35
C GLN A 40 -13.40 14.38 2.89
N GLN A 41 -14.37 13.82 2.17
CA GLN A 41 -15.00 12.54 2.52
C GLN A 41 -14.01 11.38 2.48
N VAL A 42 -13.25 11.24 1.38
CA VAL A 42 -12.30 10.14 1.20
C VAL A 42 -11.10 10.26 2.17
N SER A 43 -10.64 11.49 2.46
CA SER A 43 -9.61 11.73 3.48
C SER A 43 -10.06 11.33 4.88
N GLY A 44 -11.37 11.37 5.16
CA GLY A 44 -11.95 10.91 6.42
C GLY A 44 -11.63 9.44 6.71
N PHE A 45 -11.73 8.55 5.71
CA PHE A 45 -11.43 7.13 5.86
C PHE A 45 -9.94 6.82 6.03
N LEU A 46 -9.07 7.75 5.63
CA LEU A 46 -7.62 7.57 5.77
C LEU A 46 -7.08 7.91 7.15
N LYS A 47 -7.90 8.52 8.03
CA LYS A 47 -7.49 8.88 9.40
C LYS A 47 -7.06 7.68 10.25
N GLU A 48 -7.52 6.49 9.90
CA GLU A 48 -7.13 5.25 10.59
C GLU A 48 -5.72 4.76 10.24
N PHE A 49 -5.08 5.32 9.20
CA PHE A 49 -3.76 4.90 8.71
C PHE A 49 -2.68 5.92 9.05
N GLN A 50 -1.45 5.44 9.27
CA GLN A 50 -0.30 6.30 9.52
C GLN A 50 0.39 6.66 8.20
N THR A 51 -0.25 7.52 7.39
CA THR A 51 0.31 7.91 6.09
C THR A 51 1.56 8.80 6.27
N THR A 52 2.67 8.43 5.63
CA THR A 52 3.90 9.22 5.57
C THR A 52 4.02 9.99 4.25
N LYS A 53 4.99 10.93 4.18
CA LYS A 53 5.27 11.72 2.96
C LYS A 53 6.03 10.94 1.88
N ASN A 54 6.79 9.91 2.27
CA ASN A 54 7.67 9.16 1.37
C ASN A 54 7.23 7.69 1.28
N PHE A 55 7.02 7.21 0.05
CA PHE A 55 6.77 5.81 -0.25
C PHE A 55 8.09 5.03 -0.19
N VAL A 56 8.35 4.33 0.91
CA VAL A 56 9.49 3.42 1.05
C VAL A 56 8.98 2.09 1.59
N ASN A 57 9.43 0.97 0.99
CA ASN A 57 9.20 -0.37 1.50
C ASN A 57 10.46 -0.87 2.24
N PRO A 58 10.63 -0.56 3.53
CA PRO A 58 11.81 -0.97 4.32
C PRO A 58 11.97 -2.48 4.44
N TYR A 59 10.90 -3.27 4.28
CA TYR A 59 10.97 -4.71 4.33
C TYR A 59 11.70 -5.30 3.11
N ALA A 60 11.46 -4.76 1.92
CA ALA A 60 12.19 -5.18 0.72
C ALA A 60 13.70 -4.88 0.84
N THR A 61 14.05 -3.69 1.35
CA THR A 61 15.44 -3.31 1.63
C THR A 61 16.07 -4.20 2.70
N TYR A 62 15.33 -4.57 3.75
CA TYR A 62 15.76 -5.52 4.77
C TYR A 62 16.09 -6.89 4.15
N LEU A 63 15.17 -7.49 3.39
CA LEU A 63 15.41 -8.79 2.76
C LEU A 63 16.62 -8.76 1.81
N ALA A 64 16.77 -7.69 1.03
CA ALA A 64 17.95 -7.50 0.19
C ALA A 64 19.24 -7.46 1.00
N SER A 65 19.26 -6.71 2.11
CA SER A 65 20.43 -6.64 3.00
C SER A 65 20.79 -8.01 3.59
N VAL A 66 19.81 -8.80 4.01
CA VAL A 66 20.02 -10.16 4.52
C VAL A 66 20.57 -11.07 3.42
N PHE A 67 20.03 -10.98 2.19
CA PHE A 67 20.52 -11.77 1.07
C PHE A 67 21.99 -11.47 0.75
N PHE A 68 22.37 -10.19 0.67
CA PHE A 68 23.78 -9.81 0.47
C PHE A 68 24.67 -10.25 1.64
N PHE A 69 24.17 -10.20 2.88
CA PHE A 69 24.90 -10.71 4.03
C PHE A 69 25.15 -12.22 3.92
N MET A 70 24.14 -12.99 3.51
CA MET A 70 24.25 -14.43 3.28
C MET A 70 25.22 -14.76 2.13
N ASP A 71 25.31 -13.90 1.11
CA ASP A 71 26.27 -13.98 0.00
C ASP A 71 27.65 -13.42 0.31
N ARG A 72 27.89 -12.99 1.55
CA ARG A 72 29.16 -12.43 2.04
C ARG A 72 29.55 -11.08 1.40
N ASP A 73 28.62 -10.42 0.71
CA ASP A 73 28.76 -9.02 0.32
C ASP A 73 28.37 -8.12 1.51
N TYR A 74 29.22 -8.14 2.54
CA TYR A 74 28.91 -7.51 3.82
C TYR A 74 28.85 -5.98 3.74
N ARG A 75 29.61 -5.36 2.82
CA ARG A 75 29.60 -3.91 2.64
C ARG A 75 28.23 -3.45 2.12
N ARG A 76 27.77 -4.07 1.03
CA ARG A 76 26.46 -3.77 0.46
C ARG A 76 25.32 -4.12 1.41
N ALA A 77 25.44 -5.26 2.11
CA ALA A 77 24.49 -5.64 3.15
C ALA A 77 24.36 -4.55 4.23
N ALA A 78 25.50 -4.06 4.76
CA ALA A 78 25.49 -3.04 5.81
C ALA A 78 24.99 -1.67 5.32
N ASP A 79 25.28 -1.28 4.07
CA ASP A 79 24.75 -0.05 3.47
C ASP A 79 23.22 -0.09 3.41
N LEU A 80 22.64 -1.16 2.85
CA LEU A 80 21.18 -1.33 2.77
C LEU A 80 20.54 -1.44 4.16
N PHE A 81 21.19 -2.16 5.09
CA PHE A 81 20.68 -2.28 6.45
C PHE A 81 20.67 -0.93 7.19
N ARG A 82 21.65 -0.06 6.92
CA ARG A 82 21.70 1.31 7.45
C ARG A 82 20.49 2.15 7.01
N GLU A 83 20.04 2.01 5.76
CA GLU A 83 18.81 2.66 5.28
C GLU A 83 17.57 2.20 6.08
N VAL A 84 17.46 0.89 6.35
CA VAL A 84 16.37 0.34 7.17
C VAL A 84 16.40 0.91 8.59
N THR A 85 17.58 0.92 9.22
CA THR A 85 17.73 1.39 10.61
C THR A 85 17.51 2.90 10.77
N SER A 86 17.78 3.68 9.72
CA SER A 86 17.48 5.12 9.68
C SER A 86 15.98 5.40 9.71
N THR A 87 15.17 4.47 9.19
CA THR A 87 13.70 4.55 9.24
C THR A 87 13.16 4.19 10.63
N TYR A 88 13.88 3.33 11.37
CA TYR A 88 13.46 2.80 12.68
C TYR A 88 14.54 3.00 13.76
N PRO A 89 14.95 4.24 14.08
CA PRO A 89 16.07 4.50 14.99
C PRO A 89 15.84 4.00 16.42
N LYS A 90 14.57 3.87 16.84
CA LYS A 90 14.18 3.42 18.19
C LYS A 90 14.07 1.88 18.32
N SER A 91 14.21 1.12 17.23
CA SER A 91 14.07 -0.34 17.27
C SER A 91 15.31 -1.00 17.85
N LYS A 92 15.22 -1.50 19.09
CA LYS A 92 16.34 -2.18 19.78
C LYS A 92 16.86 -3.38 19.00
N GLU A 93 15.98 -4.17 18.38
CA GLU A 93 16.37 -5.35 17.61
C GLU A 93 17.14 -4.96 16.35
N LEU A 94 16.65 -3.98 15.58
CA LEU A 94 17.35 -3.52 14.38
C LEU A 94 18.69 -2.86 14.71
N GLN A 95 18.79 -2.08 15.78
CA GLN A 95 20.08 -1.50 16.20
C GLN A 95 21.08 -2.59 16.62
N ARG A 96 20.62 -3.67 17.26
CA ARG A 96 21.46 -4.81 17.61
C ARG A 96 21.95 -5.58 16.38
N GLU A 97 21.08 -5.78 15.39
CA GLU A 97 21.45 -6.37 14.09
C GLU A 97 22.47 -5.50 13.37
N LYS A 98 22.27 -4.18 13.35
CA LYS A 98 23.18 -3.21 12.73
C LYS A 98 24.63 -3.35 13.21
N VAL A 99 24.84 -3.54 14.52
CA VAL A 99 26.19 -3.76 15.09
C VAL A 99 26.87 -4.97 14.45
N VAL A 100 26.13 -6.05 14.20
CA VAL A 100 26.67 -7.24 13.53
C VAL A 100 26.97 -6.95 12.06
N PHE A 101 26.04 -6.32 11.34
CA PHE A 101 26.26 -5.96 9.93
C PHE A 101 27.50 -5.06 9.76
N ASP A 102 27.63 -4.01 10.57
CA ASP A 102 28.76 -3.10 10.54
C ASP A 102 30.07 -3.80 10.92
N LYS A 103 30.04 -4.71 11.91
CA LYS A 103 31.21 -5.52 12.26
C LYS A 103 31.71 -6.34 11.07
N TYR A 104 30.81 -7.05 10.38
CA TYR A 104 31.17 -7.87 9.23
C TYR A 104 31.64 -7.03 8.03
N ALA A 105 31.05 -5.86 7.81
CA ALA A 105 31.46 -4.95 6.74
C ALA A 105 32.87 -4.37 6.93
N ASN A 106 33.30 -4.18 8.18
CA ASN A 106 34.58 -3.56 8.54
C ASN A 106 35.68 -4.57 8.91
N SER A 107 35.38 -5.87 9.01
CA SER A 107 36.36 -6.86 9.46
C SER A 107 37.26 -7.35 8.33
N VAL A 108 38.58 -7.31 8.55
CA VAL A 108 39.59 -7.86 7.62
C VAL A 108 39.70 -9.39 7.73
N ARG A 109 39.44 -9.95 8.91
CA ARG A 109 39.29 -11.39 9.15
C ARG A 109 37.84 -11.65 9.55
N GLY A 110 37.10 -12.41 8.74
CA GLY A 110 35.68 -12.66 9.00
C GLY A 110 35.43 -13.27 10.38
N ASP A 111 34.31 -12.91 11.00
CA ASP A 111 33.77 -13.64 12.14
C ASP A 111 33.16 -14.96 11.62
N ASN A 112 33.43 -16.08 12.30
CA ASN A 112 32.95 -17.39 11.90
C ASN A 112 31.52 -17.69 12.36
N LYS A 113 30.94 -16.80 13.18
CA LYS A 113 29.55 -16.92 13.60
C LYS A 113 28.62 -16.97 12.39
N LYS A 114 27.50 -17.66 12.61
CA LYS A 114 26.41 -17.76 11.65
C LYS A 114 25.14 -17.32 12.32
N TYR A 115 24.23 -16.80 11.52
CA TYR A 115 23.01 -16.19 12.02
C TYR A 115 21.78 -16.79 11.34
N ILE A 116 20.68 -16.82 12.09
CA ILE A 116 19.35 -17.10 11.60
C ILE A 116 18.60 -15.78 11.58
N PHE A 117 18.17 -15.36 10.39
CA PHE A 117 17.33 -14.21 10.13
C PHE A 117 15.89 -14.70 10.02
N LEU A 118 15.02 -14.25 10.91
CA LEU A 118 13.58 -14.47 10.81
C LEU A 118 12.95 -13.24 10.16
N SER A 119 12.18 -13.49 9.11
CA SER A 119 11.11 -12.61 8.69
C SER A 119 9.76 -13.27 8.98
N HIS A 120 8.89 -12.55 9.68
CA HIS A 120 7.51 -12.94 9.92
C HIS A 120 6.56 -11.98 9.20
N GLU A 121 5.84 -12.52 8.23
CA GLU A 121 4.84 -11.84 7.41
C GLU A 121 3.45 -12.15 7.95
N ASP A 122 2.80 -11.17 8.56
CA ASP A 122 1.61 -11.37 9.37
C ASP A 122 0.32 -10.88 8.72
N GLY A 123 -0.78 -11.57 9.02
CA GLY A 123 -2.14 -11.16 8.73
C GLY A 123 -2.43 -11.01 7.24
N MET A 124 -3.50 -10.30 6.91
CA MET A 124 -3.79 -9.95 5.52
C MET A 124 -3.89 -8.43 5.37
N GLY A 125 -3.24 -7.86 4.35
CA GLY A 125 -3.21 -6.42 4.15
C GLY A 125 -4.58 -5.83 3.78
N VAL A 126 -4.68 -4.52 3.61
CA VAL A 126 -5.94 -3.87 3.20
C VAL A 126 -6.57 -4.48 1.95
N ILE A 127 -7.90 -4.43 1.89
CA ILE A 127 -8.67 -4.60 0.64
C ILE A 127 -9.24 -3.27 0.20
N LYS A 128 -9.68 -3.20 -1.06
CA LYS A 128 -10.44 -2.09 -1.59
C LYS A 128 -11.90 -2.50 -1.71
N GLU A 129 -12.80 -1.69 -1.17
CA GLU A 129 -14.23 -1.77 -1.39
C GLU A 129 -14.72 -0.55 -2.17
N GLN A 130 -15.87 -0.65 -2.82
CA GLN A 130 -16.42 0.50 -3.52
C GLN A 130 -17.12 1.43 -2.53
N PHE A 131 -16.77 2.70 -2.57
CA PHE A 131 -17.47 3.78 -1.89
C PHE A 131 -17.97 4.77 -2.94
N ALA A 132 -19.26 5.07 -2.95
CA ALA A 132 -19.85 5.99 -3.92
C ALA A 132 -20.34 7.25 -3.22
N ILE A 133 -20.10 8.40 -3.85
CA ILE A 133 -20.70 9.69 -3.48
C ILE A 133 -21.54 10.19 -4.64
N THR A 134 -22.58 10.94 -4.33
CA THR A 134 -23.37 11.64 -5.34
C THR A 134 -22.99 13.10 -5.31
N VAL A 135 -22.45 13.61 -6.41
CA VAL A 135 -22.11 15.03 -6.55
C VAL A 135 -23.15 15.73 -7.45
N PRO A 136 -23.62 16.92 -7.07
CA PRO A 136 -24.43 17.75 -7.97
C PRO A 136 -23.54 18.26 -9.11
N PHE A 137 -24.11 18.34 -10.31
CA PHE A 137 -23.44 18.83 -11.49
C PHE A 137 -24.36 19.81 -12.23
N PRO A 138 -24.13 21.13 -12.13
CA PRO A 138 -24.91 22.13 -12.86
C PRO A 138 -24.71 22.00 -14.37
N ILE A 139 -25.81 21.90 -15.11
CA ILE A 139 -25.86 21.90 -16.57
C ILE A 139 -26.84 22.99 -17.01
N SER A 140 -26.32 24.10 -17.54
CA SER A 140 -27.13 25.25 -17.94
C SER A 140 -28.10 25.66 -16.83
N ASP A 141 -29.42 25.55 -17.04
CA ASP A 141 -30.46 25.96 -16.09
C ASP A 141 -30.99 24.79 -15.22
N SER A 142 -30.28 23.65 -15.19
CA SER A 142 -30.68 22.44 -14.46
C SER A 142 -29.55 21.84 -13.62
N ILE A 143 -29.90 21.06 -12.60
CA ILE A 143 -28.92 20.32 -11.78
C ILE A 143 -29.06 18.83 -12.10
N ALA A 144 -28.01 18.23 -12.67
CA ALA A 144 -27.89 16.79 -12.75
C ALA A 144 -27.14 16.24 -11.52
N THR A 145 -27.24 14.93 -11.30
CA THR A 145 -26.47 14.26 -10.25
C THR A 145 -25.57 13.19 -10.86
N ALA A 146 -24.34 13.09 -10.36
CA ALA A 146 -23.40 12.07 -10.78
C ALA A 146 -22.96 11.22 -9.60
N SER A 147 -22.98 9.89 -9.78
CA SER A 147 -22.46 8.97 -8.78
C SER A 147 -20.99 8.64 -9.08
N LEU A 148 -20.10 9.12 -8.22
CA LEU A 148 -18.66 8.88 -8.30
C LEU A 148 -18.27 7.76 -7.35
N ALA A 149 -17.77 6.65 -7.90
CA ALA A 149 -17.25 5.54 -7.13
C ALA A 149 -15.73 5.63 -6.95
N PHE A 150 -15.26 5.49 -5.71
CA PHE A 150 -13.87 5.46 -5.29
C PHE A 150 -13.55 4.17 -4.53
N PRO A 151 -12.30 3.69 -4.57
CA PRO A 151 -11.91 2.56 -3.75
C PRO A 151 -11.64 3.02 -2.32
N LYS A 152 -12.43 2.54 -1.37
CA LYS A 152 -12.18 2.71 0.07
C LYS A 152 -11.27 1.59 0.56
N LEU A 153 -10.19 1.96 1.25
CA LEU A 153 -9.33 0.99 1.93
C LEU A 153 -10.03 0.45 3.17
N VAL A 154 -10.07 -0.87 3.31
CA VAL A 154 -10.65 -1.57 4.46
C VAL A 154 -9.58 -2.45 5.08
N LYS A 155 -9.33 -2.23 6.38
CA LYS A 155 -8.38 -3.04 7.15
C LYS A 155 -8.91 -4.45 7.32
N ARG A 156 -7.99 -5.40 7.29
CA ARG A 156 -8.24 -6.79 7.70
C ARG A 156 -7.42 -7.12 8.94
N ASP A 157 -7.76 -8.23 9.58
CA ASP A 157 -7.15 -8.65 10.83
C ASP A 157 -5.68 -9.03 10.66
N ALA A 158 -4.89 -8.71 11.70
CA ALA A 158 -3.59 -9.31 11.95
C ALA A 158 -3.80 -10.75 12.45
N ALA A 159 -2.81 -11.62 12.28
CA ALA A 159 -2.85 -12.95 12.91
C ALA A 159 -2.12 -12.93 14.26
N TYR A 160 -0.85 -12.54 14.26
CA TYR A 160 -0.02 -12.41 15.44
C TYR A 160 0.74 -11.07 15.40
N PRO A 161 0.58 -10.18 16.40
CA PRO A 161 1.23 -8.88 16.40
C PRO A 161 2.77 -8.97 16.45
N SER A 162 3.31 -10.09 16.95
CA SER A 162 4.75 -10.39 16.95
C SER A 162 4.97 -11.88 17.23
N VAL A 163 6.13 -12.44 16.89
CA VAL A 163 6.51 -13.84 17.18
C VAL A 163 7.91 -13.90 17.79
N LYS A 164 8.28 -15.03 18.39
CA LYS A 164 9.60 -15.24 18.97
C LYS A 164 10.38 -16.32 18.23
N ILE A 165 11.63 -16.05 17.84
CA ILE A 165 12.59 -17.05 17.38
C ILE A 165 13.60 -17.35 18.48
N ASN A 166 13.65 -18.61 18.94
CA ASN A 166 14.58 -19.07 19.98
C ASN A 166 14.60 -18.15 21.23
N GLY A 167 13.41 -17.67 21.62
CA GLY A 167 13.22 -16.76 22.77
C GLY A 167 13.39 -15.26 22.45
N ARG A 168 13.84 -14.89 21.25
CA ARG A 168 13.98 -13.49 20.81
C ARG A 168 12.75 -13.00 20.08
N GLN A 169 12.18 -11.89 20.54
CA GLN A 169 11.00 -11.25 19.96
C GLN A 169 11.32 -10.55 18.63
N THR A 170 10.43 -10.67 17.64
CA THR A 170 10.50 -9.88 16.41
C THR A 170 10.16 -8.40 16.64
N SER A 171 10.72 -7.53 15.80
CA SER A 171 10.39 -6.11 15.75
C SER A 171 9.79 -5.74 14.41
N LEU A 172 8.77 -4.88 14.42
CA LEU A 172 8.12 -4.40 13.21
C LEU A 172 9.14 -3.69 12.30
N VAL A 173 9.17 -4.09 11.04
CA VAL A 173 9.98 -3.42 10.00
C VAL A 173 9.13 -2.81 8.92
N SER A 174 7.87 -3.24 8.75
CA SER A 174 6.96 -2.61 7.78
C SER A 174 5.50 -2.85 8.14
N ASN A 175 4.68 -1.82 7.92
CA ASN A 175 3.22 -1.91 7.89
C ASN A 175 2.75 -1.64 6.46
N PHE A 176 2.29 -2.68 5.77
CA PHE A 176 1.89 -2.57 4.37
C PHE A 176 0.58 -1.81 4.20
N ASP A 177 -0.31 -1.86 5.21
CA ASP A 177 -1.54 -1.07 5.20
C ASP A 177 -1.24 0.42 5.12
N ASP A 178 -0.26 0.89 5.92
CA ASP A 178 0.15 2.29 5.93
C ASP A 178 0.85 2.70 4.62
N ILE A 179 1.67 1.80 4.05
CA ILE A 179 2.32 2.03 2.74
C ILE A 179 1.28 2.19 1.64
N ILE A 180 0.30 1.28 1.57
CA ILE A 180 -0.78 1.32 0.59
C ILE A 180 -1.67 2.56 0.81
N ALA A 181 -1.93 2.93 2.06
CA ALA A 181 -2.68 4.13 2.39
C ALA A 181 -1.94 5.42 1.98
N THR A 182 -0.62 5.47 2.15
CA THR A 182 0.21 6.58 1.65
C THR A 182 0.14 6.68 0.13
N GLU A 183 0.30 5.57 -0.60
CA GLU A 183 0.18 5.53 -2.06
C GLU A 183 -1.20 6.03 -2.50
N TYR A 184 -2.26 5.49 -1.89
CA TYR A 184 -3.63 5.90 -2.19
C TYR A 184 -3.87 7.38 -1.91
N LYS A 185 -3.35 7.92 -0.80
CA LYS A 185 -3.45 9.36 -0.47
C LYS A 185 -2.78 10.26 -1.50
N ILE A 186 -1.65 9.82 -2.06
CA ILE A 186 -0.92 10.55 -3.10
C ILE A 186 -1.70 10.54 -4.43
N GLU A 187 -2.33 9.41 -4.77
CA GLU A 187 -3.06 9.22 -6.03
C GLU A 187 -4.47 9.81 -6.04
N MET A 188 -5.12 9.85 -4.88
CA MET A 188 -6.53 10.15 -4.75
C MET A 188 -6.97 11.45 -5.44
N PRO A 189 -6.28 12.61 -5.30
CA PRO A 189 -6.74 13.84 -5.95
C PRO A 189 -6.79 13.74 -7.48
N ALA A 190 -5.81 13.05 -8.08
CA ALA A 190 -5.77 12.81 -9.52
C ALA A 190 -6.88 11.84 -9.96
N MET A 191 -7.15 10.80 -9.17
CA MET A 191 -8.24 9.84 -9.41
C MET A 191 -9.62 10.52 -9.36
N ILE A 192 -9.87 11.34 -8.33
CA ILE A 192 -11.11 12.09 -8.16
C ILE A 192 -11.31 13.08 -9.32
N THR A 193 -10.28 13.86 -9.64
CA THR A 193 -10.33 14.84 -10.73
C THR A 193 -10.68 14.17 -12.07
N LYS A 194 -10.06 13.03 -12.37
CA LYS A 194 -10.34 12.27 -13.59
C LYS A 194 -11.79 11.79 -13.63
N ALA A 195 -12.31 11.24 -12.52
CA ALA A 195 -13.69 10.78 -12.44
C ALA A 195 -14.70 11.94 -12.65
N LEU A 196 -14.42 13.11 -12.07
CA LEU A 196 -15.22 14.32 -12.26
C LEU A 196 -15.20 14.82 -13.71
N ILE A 197 -14.02 14.88 -14.36
CA ILE A 197 -13.90 15.27 -15.77
C ILE A 197 -14.68 14.30 -16.68
N GLN A 198 -14.52 13.00 -16.48
CA GLN A 198 -15.23 11.99 -17.29
C GLN A 198 -16.74 12.09 -17.13
N THR A 199 -17.19 12.38 -15.92
CA THR A 199 -18.59 12.64 -15.62
C THR A 199 -19.06 13.89 -16.34
N ALA A 200 -18.34 15.01 -16.22
CA ALA A 200 -18.66 16.27 -16.90
C ALA A 200 -18.82 16.08 -18.42
N ILE A 201 -17.91 15.32 -19.06
CA ILE A 201 -17.98 15.00 -20.48
C ILE A 201 -19.24 14.19 -20.80
N LYS A 202 -19.52 13.10 -20.06
CA LYS A 202 -20.72 12.26 -20.29
C LYS A 202 -22.00 13.05 -20.12
N THR A 203 -22.06 13.85 -19.07
CA THR A 203 -23.21 14.67 -18.72
C THR A 203 -23.43 15.80 -19.74
N GLY A 204 -22.36 16.47 -20.18
CA GLY A 204 -22.42 17.51 -21.21
C GLY A 204 -22.82 16.99 -22.59
N VAL A 205 -22.35 15.80 -23.00
CA VAL A 205 -22.78 15.13 -24.24
C VAL A 205 -24.27 14.78 -24.20
N ASN A 206 -24.77 14.28 -23.06
CA ASN A 206 -26.19 13.96 -22.92
C ASN A 206 -27.08 15.20 -23.03
N ALA A 207 -26.63 16.35 -22.53
CA ALA A 207 -27.36 17.62 -22.62
C ALA A 207 -27.46 18.15 -24.07
N THR A 208 -26.38 18.06 -24.86
CA THR A 208 -26.41 18.49 -26.27
C THR A 208 -27.25 17.57 -27.15
N VAL A 209 -27.30 16.27 -26.86
CA VAL A 209 -28.18 15.32 -27.54
C VAL A 209 -29.65 15.61 -27.23
N ALA A 210 -29.99 15.86 -25.95
CA ALA A 210 -31.36 16.20 -25.54
C ALA A 210 -31.88 17.51 -26.18
N ASN A 211 -30.99 18.49 -26.38
CA ASN A 211 -31.33 19.77 -27.01
C ASN A 211 -31.50 19.71 -28.55
N ASN A 212 -31.01 18.64 -29.20
CA ASN A 212 -31.11 18.45 -30.65
C ASN A 212 -32.22 17.45 -31.05
N ASP A 213 -33.05 17.01 -30.10
CA ASP A 213 -34.12 16.07 -30.41
C ASP A 213 -35.32 16.77 -31.08
N SER A 214 -35.73 16.22 -32.22
CA SER A 214 -36.77 16.77 -33.11
C SER A 214 -38.21 16.64 -32.58
N THR A 215 -38.39 16.08 -31.39
CA THR A 215 -39.71 15.77 -30.79
C THR A 215 -40.30 16.90 -29.93
N GLY A 216 -39.83 18.15 -30.06
CA GLY A 216 -40.49 19.32 -29.47
C GLY A 216 -40.42 19.41 -27.93
N GLY A 217 -39.34 18.94 -27.31
CA GLY A 217 -39.09 19.17 -25.86
C GLY A 217 -39.74 18.18 -24.88
N ILE A 218 -40.47 17.17 -25.37
CA ILE A 218 -41.05 16.14 -24.49
C ILE A 218 -39.95 15.21 -23.90
N LEU A 219 -38.87 14.97 -24.64
CA LEU A 219 -37.74 14.20 -24.11
C LEU A 219 -36.90 15.01 -23.10
N SER A 220 -36.81 16.34 -23.26
CA SER A 220 -36.03 17.20 -22.34
C SER A 220 -36.69 17.35 -20.96
N LEU A 221 -38.02 17.36 -20.88
CA LEU A 221 -38.76 17.29 -19.61
C LEU A 221 -38.69 15.91 -18.96
N ALA A 222 -38.71 14.82 -19.74
CA ALA A 222 -38.56 13.46 -19.21
C ALA A 222 -37.13 13.16 -18.66
N THR A 223 -36.10 13.84 -19.18
CA THR A 223 -34.71 13.68 -18.70
C THR A 223 -34.37 14.44 -17.43
N SER A 224 -35.25 15.33 -16.95
CA SER A 224 -34.98 16.23 -15.82
C SER A 224 -34.76 15.53 -14.47
N LEU A 225 -34.96 14.20 -14.37
CA LEU A 225 -34.91 13.53 -13.07
C LEU A 225 -33.91 12.36 -12.92
N PHE A 226 -33.43 11.67 -13.96
CA PHE A 226 -32.63 10.45 -13.71
C PHE A 226 -31.56 10.11 -14.78
N ASN A 227 -30.70 11.06 -15.15
CA ASN A 227 -29.44 10.71 -15.83
C ASN A 227 -28.33 10.50 -14.78
N THR A 228 -28.36 9.37 -14.07
CA THR A 228 -27.26 9.00 -13.17
C THR A 228 -26.09 8.44 -13.99
N ALA A 229 -25.11 9.29 -14.28
CA ALA A 229 -23.81 8.79 -14.70
C ALA A 229 -23.15 8.08 -13.50
N THR A 230 -23.00 6.76 -13.57
CA THR A 230 -22.32 5.96 -12.54
C THR A 230 -20.92 5.59 -13.01
N THR A 231 -19.93 5.84 -12.18
CA THR A 231 -18.58 5.28 -12.36
C THR A 231 -18.41 4.02 -11.50
N ARG A 232 -17.47 3.14 -11.88
CA ARG A 232 -17.06 1.99 -11.05
C ARG A 232 -15.63 2.20 -10.61
N ALA A 233 -15.37 1.96 -9.34
CA ALA A 233 -14.02 2.06 -8.78
C ALA A 233 -13.18 0.84 -9.17
N ASP A 234 -11.89 1.05 -9.43
CA ASP A 234 -10.95 -0.07 -9.49
C ASP A 234 -10.62 -0.55 -8.07
N VAL A 235 -11.32 -1.62 -7.67
CA VAL A 235 -11.15 -2.27 -6.36
C VAL A 235 -10.13 -3.42 -6.40
N ARG A 236 -9.38 -3.56 -7.50
CA ARG A 236 -8.35 -4.60 -7.59
C ARG A 236 -7.15 -4.22 -6.73
N ILE A 237 -6.72 -5.18 -5.93
CA ILE A 237 -5.54 -5.12 -5.08
C ILE A 237 -5.08 -6.55 -4.78
N TRP A 238 -3.78 -6.74 -4.57
CA TRP A 238 -3.25 -8.04 -4.21
C TRP A 238 -3.71 -8.43 -2.79
N ARG A 239 -4.75 -9.27 -2.73
CA ARG A 239 -5.38 -9.71 -1.48
C ARG A 239 -4.51 -10.63 -0.61
N GLY A 240 -3.41 -11.17 -1.15
CA GLY A 240 -2.49 -12.08 -0.44
C GLY A 240 -1.37 -11.37 0.31
N LEU A 241 -1.21 -10.05 0.12
CA LEU A 241 -0.17 -9.28 0.78
C LEU A 241 -0.29 -9.39 2.32
N PRO A 242 0.84 -9.47 3.03
CA PRO A 242 0.84 -9.33 4.49
C PRO A 242 0.34 -7.96 4.92
N LYS A 243 -0.21 -7.91 6.12
CA LYS A 243 -0.55 -6.68 6.83
C LYS A 243 0.71 -6.01 7.36
N THR A 244 1.59 -6.80 7.98
CA THR A 244 2.85 -6.32 8.54
C THR A 244 3.98 -7.31 8.26
N ALA A 245 5.21 -6.81 8.32
CA ALA A 245 6.41 -7.63 8.40
C ALA A 245 7.18 -7.27 9.67
N SER A 246 7.60 -8.30 10.41
CA SER A 246 8.45 -8.16 11.59
C SER A 246 9.67 -9.08 11.48
N VAL A 247 10.79 -8.66 12.06
CA VAL A 247 12.07 -9.33 11.86
C VAL A 247 12.82 -9.54 13.17
N ALA A 248 13.68 -10.55 13.20
CA ALA A 248 14.65 -10.78 14.27
C ALA A 248 15.84 -11.57 13.77
N MET A 249 16.97 -11.44 14.47
CA MET A 249 18.17 -12.22 14.19
C MET A 249 18.69 -12.94 15.44
N VAL A 250 19.05 -14.21 15.32
CA VAL A 250 19.70 -14.97 16.40
C VAL A 250 20.98 -15.62 15.89
N GLU A 251 21.93 -15.89 16.78
CA GLU A 251 23.08 -16.72 16.43
C GLU A 251 22.59 -18.15 16.13
N ASN A 252 23.12 -18.74 15.07
CA ASN A 252 22.72 -20.05 14.59
C ASN A 252 23.36 -21.15 15.46
N LYS A 253 22.55 -21.77 16.32
CA LYS A 253 22.92 -22.92 17.15
C LYS A 253 22.43 -24.27 16.57
N GLY A 254 22.07 -24.31 15.28
CA GLY A 254 21.63 -25.51 14.57
C GLY A 254 20.14 -25.86 14.71
N LYS A 255 19.32 -24.97 15.30
CA LYS A 255 17.87 -25.16 15.48
C LYS A 255 17.10 -23.86 15.33
N ILE A 256 15.97 -23.96 14.64
CA ILE A 256 14.92 -22.93 14.59
C ILE A 256 13.77 -23.39 15.48
N LYS A 257 13.30 -22.50 16.36
CA LYS A 257 12.01 -22.61 17.02
C LYS A 257 11.31 -21.25 16.98
N VAL A 258 10.25 -21.14 16.18
CA VAL A 258 9.40 -19.95 16.08
C VAL A 258 8.09 -20.22 16.82
N ILE A 259 7.75 -19.35 17.76
CA ILE A 259 6.57 -19.48 18.63
C ILE A 259 5.75 -18.19 18.56
N SER A 260 4.44 -18.32 18.40
CA SER A 260 3.49 -17.20 18.48
C SER A 260 3.23 -16.77 19.93
N PRO A 261 2.58 -15.61 20.16
CA PRO A 261 2.31 -15.10 21.50
C PRO A 261 1.46 -16.03 22.38
N ASP A 262 0.56 -16.78 21.76
CA ASP A 262 -0.30 -17.81 22.39
C ASP A 262 0.44 -19.12 22.73
N GLY A 263 1.74 -19.21 22.42
CA GLY A 263 2.55 -20.40 22.69
C GLY A 263 2.52 -21.46 21.60
N LYS A 264 1.76 -21.28 20.52
CA LYS A 264 1.74 -22.22 19.39
C LYS A 264 3.09 -22.22 18.68
N VAL A 265 3.60 -23.42 18.38
CA VAL A 265 4.84 -23.59 17.62
C VAL A 265 4.51 -23.41 16.13
N LEU A 266 5.02 -22.35 15.52
CA LEU A 266 4.83 -22.06 14.10
C LEU A 266 5.88 -22.78 13.24
N VAL A 267 7.10 -22.93 13.75
CA VAL A 267 8.21 -23.62 13.08
C VAL A 267 9.08 -24.29 14.15
N GLU A 268 9.42 -25.56 13.95
CA GLU A 268 10.45 -26.23 14.74
C GLU A 268 11.24 -27.20 13.86
N ARG A 269 12.53 -26.91 13.62
CA ARG A 269 13.37 -27.69 12.70
C ARG A 269 14.86 -27.52 12.99
N LYS A 270 15.66 -28.55 12.69
CA LYS A 270 17.13 -28.50 12.68
C LYS A 270 17.64 -27.85 11.38
N VAL A 271 18.70 -27.05 11.48
CA VAL A 271 19.38 -26.39 10.35
C VAL A 271 20.90 -26.56 10.46
N ASN A 272 21.63 -26.34 9.38
CA ASN A 272 23.08 -26.44 9.40
C ASN A 272 23.69 -25.30 10.24
N PRO A 273 24.38 -25.58 11.37
CA PRO A 273 24.98 -24.54 12.21
C PRO A 273 26.14 -23.79 11.53
N LYS A 274 26.70 -24.32 10.43
CA LYS A 274 27.80 -23.71 9.67
C LYS A 274 27.34 -22.74 8.58
N LYS A 275 26.03 -22.56 8.40
CA LYS A 275 25.43 -21.70 7.37
C LYS A 275 24.63 -20.56 7.98
N ASN A 276 24.56 -19.44 7.26
CA ASN A 276 23.55 -18.44 7.56
C ASN A 276 22.19 -18.93 7.06
N VAL A 277 21.13 -18.59 7.77
CA VAL A 277 19.79 -19.09 7.48
C VAL A 277 18.81 -17.94 7.40
N LEU A 278 18.03 -17.85 6.33
CA LEU A 278 16.85 -17.01 6.25
C LEU A 278 15.61 -17.88 6.44
N VAL A 279 14.76 -17.50 7.38
CA VAL A 279 13.47 -18.14 7.65
C VAL A 279 12.39 -17.10 7.36
N ILE A 280 11.51 -17.38 6.42
CA ILE A 280 10.31 -16.57 6.18
C ILE A 280 9.10 -17.36 6.65
N VAL A 281 8.38 -16.81 7.62
CA VAL A 281 7.14 -17.39 8.17
C VAL A 281 5.99 -16.48 7.76
N ARG A 282 5.07 -17.00 6.95
CA ARG A 282 3.85 -16.30 6.54
C ARG A 282 2.67 -16.85 7.32
N THR A 283 2.05 -16.02 8.15
CA THR A 283 0.82 -16.36 8.88
C THR A 283 -0.34 -15.52 8.35
N PHE A 284 -1.38 -16.18 7.81
CA PHE A 284 -2.55 -15.47 7.26
C PHE A 284 -3.60 -15.16 8.34
N LYS A 285 -3.86 -16.13 9.22
CA LYS A 285 -4.73 -16.08 10.40
C LYS A 285 -4.15 -16.98 11.49
N ASP A 286 -4.48 -16.71 12.75
CA ASP A 286 -4.05 -17.48 13.93
C ASP A 286 -4.51 -18.96 13.91
N ASN A 287 -5.68 -19.21 13.34
CA ASN A 287 -6.28 -20.53 13.20
C ASN A 287 -5.91 -21.27 11.90
N LEU A 288 -5.12 -20.67 11.01
CA LEU A 288 -4.65 -21.30 9.78
C LEU A 288 -3.19 -21.75 9.91
N PRO A 289 -2.75 -22.78 9.14
CA PRO A 289 -1.35 -23.14 9.10
C PRO A 289 -0.50 -22.01 8.49
N SER A 290 0.66 -21.76 9.09
CA SER A 290 1.65 -20.84 8.54
C SER A 290 2.40 -21.49 7.36
N SER A 291 2.70 -20.70 6.33
CA SER A 291 3.63 -21.10 5.27
C SER A 291 5.06 -20.76 5.70
N VAL A 292 6.00 -21.66 5.45
CA VAL A 292 7.38 -21.53 5.95
C VAL A 292 8.36 -21.80 4.82
N MET A 293 9.26 -20.84 4.60
CA MET A 293 10.39 -20.97 3.68
C MET A 293 11.69 -20.87 4.47
N VAL A 294 12.63 -21.78 4.20
CA VAL A 294 13.95 -21.80 4.83
C VAL A 294 15.02 -21.84 3.74
N VAL A 295 15.96 -20.90 3.79
CA VAL A 295 17.10 -20.79 2.86
C VAL A 295 18.39 -20.87 3.67
N GLU A 296 19.29 -21.78 3.32
CA GLU A 296 20.58 -21.97 4.00
C GLU A 296 21.74 -21.71 3.03
N LYS A 297 22.56 -20.68 3.30
CA LYS A 297 23.78 -20.35 2.53
C LYS A 297 25.03 -20.43 3.41
#